data_AF-A0A8H6Z9J1-F1
#
_entry.id   AF-A0A8H6Z9J1-F1
#
_cell.length_a   1.000
_cell.length_b   1.000
_cell.length_c   1.000
_cell.angle_alpha   90.00
_cell.angle_beta   90.00
_cell.angle_gamma   90.00
#
_symmetry.space_group_name_H-M   'P 1'
#
loop_
_entity.id
_entity.type
_entity.pdbx_description
1 polymer ?
#
loop_
_entity_poly.entity_id
_entity_poly.type
_entity_poly.pdbx_seq_one_letter_code
_entity_poly.pdbx_strand_id
1 'polypeptide(L)'
;MADKDLNPDSSDPQPSNKEPLLLTSSDAASESNVPQLQPGGPAVKLDDLGPLVVNSDGTLSRIANWAALTAAEKANTIRVLSARNKIRLANQEQDLTDSTDKVTGLS
;
A
#
# COMPACT_ATOMS: atom_id res chain seq x y z
N MET A 1 27.75 64.54 19.49
CA MET A 1 26.53 64.71 18.68
C MET A 1 26.11 63.34 18.20
N ALA A 2 24.92 62.91 18.62
CA ALA A 2 24.06 61.83 18.11
C ALA A 2 24.57 60.37 18.03
N ASP A 3 23.96 59.54 18.89
CA ASP A 3 23.61 58.14 18.67
C ASP A 3 22.90 57.88 17.33
N LYS A 4 22.58 56.59 17.08
CA LYS A 4 21.43 56.09 16.25
C LYS A 4 21.87 55.58 14.84
N ASP A 5 21.67 54.35 14.38
CA ASP A 5 20.75 53.24 14.71
C ASP A 5 21.35 51.88 14.31
N LEU A 6 20.94 50.85 15.04
CA LEU A 6 20.99 49.43 14.71
C LEU A 6 20.19 49.16 13.43
N ASN A 7 20.66 48.32 12.50
CA ASN A 7 19.76 47.45 11.73
C ASN A 7 20.49 46.21 11.19
N PRO A 8 19.98 44.98 11.49
CA PRO A 8 20.50 43.73 10.98
C PRO A 8 19.99 43.51 9.55
N ASP A 9 20.90 43.22 8.61
CA ASP A 9 20.52 42.77 7.27
C ASP A 9 20.07 41.31 7.36
N SER A 10 18.82 41.13 7.78
CA SER A 10 18.09 39.88 7.68
C SER A 10 17.81 39.60 6.20
N SER A 11 18.54 38.64 5.64
CA SER A 11 18.26 38.08 4.32
C SER A 11 16.88 37.42 4.32
N ASP A 12 15.86 38.15 3.85
CA ASP A 12 14.54 37.58 3.56
C ASP A 12 14.59 36.76 2.25
N PRO A 13 14.11 35.51 2.25
CA PRO A 13 14.06 34.66 1.07
C PRO A 13 12.90 35.04 0.14
N GLN A 14 13.22 35.14 -1.16
CA GLN A 14 12.32 35.43 -2.27
C GLN A 14 11.06 34.54 -2.27
N PRO A 15 9.84 35.09 -2.41
CA PRO A 15 8.61 34.30 -2.49
C PRO A 15 8.53 33.56 -3.84
N SER A 16 8.61 32.23 -3.80
CA SER A 16 8.32 31.37 -4.94
C SER A 16 6.81 31.27 -5.17
N ASN A 17 6.37 31.80 -6.32
CA ASN A 17 5.00 31.74 -6.80
C ASN A 17 4.53 30.27 -6.88
N LYS A 18 3.48 29.92 -6.13
CA LYS A 18 2.92 28.56 -6.08
C LYS A 18 2.03 28.33 -7.31
N GLU A 19 2.63 27.87 -8.40
CA GLU A 19 1.84 27.26 -9.48
C GLU A 19 1.09 26.03 -8.92
N PRO A 20 -0.22 25.90 -9.21
CA PRO A 20 -0.98 24.74 -8.75
C PRO A 20 -0.43 23.48 -9.41
N LEU A 21 -0.01 22.53 -8.59
CA LEU A 21 0.42 21.21 -9.03
C LEU A 21 -0.75 20.51 -9.71
N LEU A 22 -0.74 20.49 -11.04
CA LEU A 22 -1.62 19.62 -11.81
C LEU A 22 -1.21 18.17 -11.51
N LEU A 23 -2.16 17.39 -11.01
CA LEU A 23 -2.01 15.94 -10.95
C LEU A 23 -1.89 15.46 -12.40
N THR A 24 -0.69 15.06 -12.82
CA THR A 24 -0.56 14.22 -14.02
C THR A 24 -1.45 13.02 -13.79
N SER A 25 -2.47 12.84 -14.62
CA SER A 25 -3.24 11.59 -14.67
C SER A 25 -2.24 10.46 -14.63
N SER A 26 -2.45 9.51 -13.71
CA SER A 26 -1.56 8.39 -13.43
C SER A 26 -1.53 7.40 -14.60
N ASP A 27 -1.14 7.88 -15.77
CA ASP A 27 -0.74 7.14 -16.96
C ASP A 27 0.79 7.26 -17.14
N ALA A 28 1.49 7.68 -16.08
CA ALA A 28 2.90 7.36 -15.95
C ALA A 28 2.98 5.85 -15.75
N ALA A 29 3.19 5.16 -16.87
CA ALA A 29 3.45 3.74 -17.02
C ALA A 29 4.23 3.16 -15.83
N SER A 30 3.50 2.79 -14.80
CA SER A 30 3.93 1.72 -13.93
C SER A 30 3.86 0.50 -14.82
N GLU A 31 5.02 -0.01 -15.22
CA GLU A 31 5.25 -1.41 -15.60
C GLU A 31 4.86 -2.32 -14.41
N SER A 32 3.66 -2.16 -13.88
CA SER A 32 2.98 -3.12 -13.06
C SER A 32 2.50 -4.15 -14.04
N ASN A 33 3.27 -5.24 -14.19
CA ASN A 33 2.83 -6.48 -14.83
C ASN A 33 1.73 -7.13 -13.96
N VAL A 34 0.65 -6.39 -13.75
CA VAL A 34 -0.54 -6.78 -13.02
C VAL A 34 -1.60 -6.96 -14.09
N PRO A 35 -1.99 -8.21 -14.41
CA PRO A 35 -3.02 -8.46 -15.39
C PRO A 35 -4.31 -7.71 -15.02
N GLN A 36 -4.69 -6.76 -15.86
CA GLN A 36 -5.94 -6.01 -15.71
C GLN A 36 -7.05 -6.81 -16.40
N LEU A 37 -8.06 -7.24 -15.63
CA LEU A 37 -9.20 -7.96 -16.18
C LEU A 37 -10.22 -6.95 -16.70
N GLN A 38 -10.45 -6.93 -18.02
CA GLN A 38 -11.57 -6.19 -18.60
C GLN A 38 -12.83 -7.05 -18.62
N PRO A 39 -14.02 -6.49 -18.28
CA PRO A 39 -15.28 -7.20 -18.46
C PRO A 39 -15.48 -7.52 -19.96
N GLY A 40 -15.53 -8.81 -20.31
CA GLY A 40 -15.57 -9.28 -21.70
C GLY A 40 -14.21 -9.45 -22.39
N GLY A 41 -13.11 -9.30 -21.65
CA GLY A 41 -11.74 -9.51 -22.14
C GLY A 41 -11.35 -10.99 -22.28
N PRO A 42 -10.10 -11.26 -22.74
CA PRO A 42 -9.57 -12.61 -22.89
C PRO A 42 -9.65 -13.42 -21.59
N ALA A 43 -10.01 -14.70 -21.69
CA ALA A 43 -10.05 -15.59 -20.54
C ALA A 43 -8.63 -15.81 -19.99
N VAL A 44 -8.34 -15.23 -18.82
CA VAL A 44 -7.12 -15.51 -18.06
C VAL A 44 -7.37 -16.75 -17.22
N LYS A 45 -6.50 -17.75 -17.31
CA LYS A 45 -6.58 -18.92 -16.43
C LYS A 45 -6.36 -18.45 -14.99
N LEU A 46 -7.34 -18.71 -14.13
CA LEU A 46 -7.34 -18.20 -12.76
C LEU A 46 -6.15 -18.73 -11.94
N ASP A 47 -5.65 -19.92 -12.29
CA ASP A 47 -4.50 -20.58 -11.66
C ASP A 47 -3.17 -19.78 -11.80
N ASP A 48 -3.06 -18.95 -12.84
CA ASP A 48 -1.86 -18.15 -13.13
C ASP A 48 -1.76 -16.90 -12.23
N LEU A 49 -2.84 -16.53 -11.54
CA LEU A 49 -2.87 -15.37 -10.63
C LEU A 49 -2.29 -15.70 -9.24
N GLY A 50 -2.26 -16.98 -8.89
CA GLY A 50 -1.73 -17.46 -7.61
C GLY A 50 -2.57 -17.11 -6.38
N PRO A 51 -2.07 -17.47 -5.19
CA PRO A 51 -2.80 -17.29 -3.95
C PRO A 51 -2.85 -15.81 -3.53
N LEU A 52 -3.90 -15.46 -2.77
CA LEU A 52 -4.02 -14.16 -2.12
C LEU A 52 -3.17 -14.11 -0.84
N VAL A 53 -2.61 -12.94 -0.56
CA VAL A 53 -1.80 -12.62 0.61
C VAL A 53 -2.57 -11.65 1.49
N VAL A 54 -2.69 -11.97 2.78
CA VAL A 54 -3.18 -11.02 3.79
C VAL A 54 -1.99 -10.23 4.28
N ASN A 55 -2.05 -8.91 4.18
CA ASN A 55 -1.02 -8.01 4.68
C ASN A 55 -1.25 -7.68 6.16
N SER A 56 -0.21 -7.15 6.81
CA SER A 56 -0.32 -6.74 8.23
C SER A 56 -1.28 -5.57 8.44
N ASP A 57 -1.58 -4.81 7.39
CA ASP A 57 -2.45 -3.63 7.41
C ASP A 57 -3.93 -3.94 7.13
N GLY A 58 -4.33 -5.20 6.98
CA GLY A 58 -5.70 -5.56 6.61
C GLY A 58 -5.93 -5.81 5.13
N THR A 59 -5.04 -5.33 4.27
CA THR A 59 -5.26 -5.39 2.82
C THR A 59 -4.96 -6.77 2.24
N LEU A 60 -5.53 -7.04 1.07
CA LEU A 60 -5.25 -8.24 0.28
C LEU A 60 -4.37 -7.90 -0.92
N SER A 61 -3.33 -8.68 -1.14
CA SER A 61 -2.44 -8.54 -2.30
C SER A 61 -2.23 -9.87 -3.02
N ARG A 62 -1.72 -9.80 -4.26
CA ARG A 62 -1.28 -10.97 -5.04
C ARG A 62 0.25 -11.01 -5.09
N ILE A 63 0.79 -12.20 -5.36
CA ILE A 63 2.22 -12.39 -5.57
C ILE A 63 2.53 -12.03 -7.04
N ALA A 64 3.16 -10.87 -7.26
CA ALA A 64 3.42 -10.34 -8.60
C ALA A 64 4.23 -11.29 -9.50
N ASN A 65 5.20 -12.00 -8.94
CA ASN A 65 6.06 -12.94 -9.67
C ASN A 65 5.53 -14.40 -9.65
N TRP A 66 4.26 -14.65 -9.30
CA TRP A 66 3.73 -16.00 -9.16
C TRP A 66 3.90 -16.87 -10.41
N ALA A 67 3.56 -16.32 -11.58
CA ALA A 67 3.64 -17.05 -12.85
C ALA A 67 5.08 -17.51 -13.17
N ALA A 68 6.08 -16.74 -12.73
CA ALA A 68 7.50 -17.02 -12.94
C ALA A 68 8.08 -18.07 -11.97
N LEU A 69 7.36 -18.43 -10.90
CA LEU A 69 7.83 -19.43 -9.94
C LEU A 69 7.74 -20.86 -10.51
N THR A 70 8.73 -21.67 -10.18
CA THR A 70 8.72 -23.11 -10.45
C THR A 70 7.65 -23.83 -9.60
N ALA A 71 7.28 -25.05 -9.99
CA ALA A 71 6.30 -25.85 -9.23
C ALA A 71 6.74 -26.07 -7.76
N ALA A 72 8.04 -26.29 -7.52
CA ALA A 72 8.59 -26.48 -6.18
C ALA A 72 8.49 -25.20 -5.34
N GLU A 73 8.82 -24.04 -5.92
CA GLU A 73 8.70 -22.74 -5.25
C GLU A 73 7.24 -22.38 -4.96
N LYS A 74 6.33 -22.65 -5.91
CA LYS A 74 4.88 -22.46 -5.71
C LYS A 74 4.37 -23.30 -4.54
N ALA A 75 4.75 -24.57 -4.46
CA ALA A 75 4.34 -25.47 -3.37
C ALA A 75 4.84 -24.98 -2.00
N ASN A 76 6.12 -24.58 -1.92
CA ASN A 76 6.68 -24.04 -0.68
C ASN A 76 6.00 -22.73 -0.27
N THR A 77 5.75 -21.86 -1.25
CA THR A 77 5.08 -20.57 -1.05
C THR A 77 3.67 -20.77 -0.50
N ILE A 78 2.86 -21.66 -1.09
CA ILE A 78 1.50 -21.96 -0.59
C ILE A 78 1.55 -22.47 0.85
N ARG A 79 2.48 -23.39 1.14
CA ARG A 79 2.62 -23.98 2.48
C ARG A 79 2.92 -22.92 3.54
N VAL A 80 3.88 -22.03 3.29
CA VAL A 80 4.26 -20.97 4.25
C VAL A 80 3.20 -19.88 4.31
N LEU A 81 2.67 -19.47 3.16
CA LEU A 81 1.69 -18.39 3.05
C LEU A 81 0.38 -18.75 3.77
N SER A 82 -0.10 -19.98 3.60
CA SER A 82 -1.34 -20.43 4.26
C SER A 82 -1.23 -20.35 5.79
N ALA A 83 -0.10 -20.74 6.38
CA ALA A 83 0.13 -20.61 7.82
C ALA A 83 0.16 -19.13 8.26
N ARG A 84 0.87 -18.27 7.51
CA ARG A 84 0.99 -16.84 7.83
C ARG A 84 -0.33 -16.09 7.70
N ASN A 85 -1.08 -16.35 6.63
CA ASN A 85 -2.38 -15.70 6.42
C ASN A 85 -3.38 -16.09 7.52
N LYS A 86 -3.38 -17.34 8.00
CA LYS A 86 -4.23 -17.75 9.13
C LYS A 86 -3.95 -16.94 10.39
N ILE A 87 -2.66 -16.75 10.72
CA ILE A 87 -2.28 -15.95 11.89
C ILE A 87 -2.70 -14.49 11.72
N ARG A 88 -2.48 -13.91 10.53
CA ARG A 88 -2.88 -12.52 10.26
C ARG A 88 -4.39 -12.31 10.35
N LEU A 89 -5.18 -13.25 9.83
CA LEU A 89 -6.64 -13.21 9.95
C LEU A 89 -7.10 -13.33 11.40
N ALA A 90 -6.52 -14.25 12.18
CA ALA A 90 -6.84 -14.39 13.60
C ALA A 90 -6.52 -13.11 14.38
N ASN A 91 -5.40 -12.45 14.08
CA ASN A 91 -5.06 -11.17 14.71
C ASN A 91 -6.07 -10.07 14.34
N GLN A 92 -6.48 -9.99 13.08
CA GLN A 92 -7.48 -9.01 12.63
C GLN A 92 -8.83 -9.26 13.30
N GLU A 93 -9.22 -10.51 13.51
CA GLU A 93 -10.45 -10.85 14.23
C GLU A 93 -10.39 -10.39 15.69
N GLN A 94 -9.26 -10.60 16.37
CA GLN A 94 -9.05 -10.11 17.75
C GLN A 94 -9.06 -8.58 17.83
N ASP A 95 -8.38 -7.90 16.90
CA ASP A 95 -8.35 -6.43 16.85
C ASP A 95 -9.77 -5.85 16.65
N LEU A 96 -10.60 -6.52 15.85
CA LEU A 96 -12.00 -6.16 15.65
C LEU A 96 -12.84 -6.40 16.90
N THR A 97 -12.64 -7.50 17.63
CA THR A 97 -13.37 -7.78 18.88
C THR A 97 -12.99 -6.80 19.98
N ASP A 98 -11.70 -6.51 20.15
CA ASP A 98 -11.22 -5.54 21.14
C ASP A 98 -11.71 -4.13 20.84
N SER A 99 -11.73 -3.75 19.56
CA SER A 99 -12.27 -2.46 19.12
C SER A 99 -13.78 -2.38 19.36
N THR A 100 -14.51 -3.48 19.12
CA THR A 100 -15.95 -3.55 19.38
C THR A 100 -16.25 -3.41 20.86
N ASP A 101 -15.52 -4.11 21.73
CA ASP A 101 -15.75 -4.10 23.17
C ASP A 101 -15.46 -2.73 23.80
N LYS A 102 -14.38 -2.06 23.35
CA LYS A 102 -14.07 -0.67 23.70
C LYS A 102 -15.18 0.32 23.32
N VAL A 103 -15.86 0.08 22.20
CA VAL A 103 -16.93 0.97 21.72
C VAL A 103 -18.26 0.68 22.44
N THR A 104 -18.54 -0.59 22.76
CA THR A 104 -19.79 -1.00 23.43
C THR A 104 -19.75 -0.89 24.96
N GLY A 105 -18.57 -0.71 25.56
CA GLY A 105 -18.43 -0.43 26.99
C GLY A 105 -18.88 -1.57 27.90
N LEU A 106 -18.82 -2.82 27.44
CA LEU A 106 -19.05 -4.00 28.28
C LEU A 106 -17.75 -4.43 28.95
N SER A 107 -17.33 -3.69 29.98
CA SER A 107 -16.26 -4.11 30.88
C SER A 107 -16.66 -3.88 32.33
#